data_AF-A0A1V6GWM4-F1
#
_entry.id   AF-A0A1V6GWM4-F1
#
_cell.length_a   1.000
_cell.length_b   1.000
_cell.length_c   1.000
_cell.angle_alpha   90.00
_cell.angle_beta   90.00
_cell.angle_gamma   90.00
#
_symmetry.space_group_name_H-M   'P 1'
#
loop_
_entity.id
_entity.type
_entity.pdbx_description
1 polymer ?
#
loop_
_entity_poly.entity_id
_entity_poly.type
_entity_poly.pdbx_seq_one_letter_code
_entity_poly.pdbx_strand_id
1 'polypeptide(L)'
;MSTRVISTSRNGVHAVSRRTVLMLAPAGVAAFALCSRAADKEGSGTSAGAARQAKLAGLLHNEDCTNFFAYQDFPAGKAGETVDRYVDVLAGAGVSVLLCNTNARRTNYRSKAWEAFWDGYDPQGSDDQLFLAAVAPDQRKRYRTLVGNMLAVHNEGVDYPARVIQRCRHHGIAPWISLRMNDVHHNDNLGHPFHSALWRKPELFRQGHPGYFARALDYAHVEVREHYRALIGETLARYDIAGLELDFLREPYLFSKGKEQEGRQILTEWLRGIRTLADAAAKRRGHPVSLGVRVPSSLDTALGLGLDAPAWAKEGLVDLVVVAPRWATLEFDMPLAKWREALGGRVTLAGGLDVNCRPFPAAPARLVTREEAAGAAVAVLSGGADAAYLFNYFQHGHPGWPVPEYQRTLRAFSSMDELQKLPRRHAVTYRDVTLPDEVYRAPLPASGMQLSFALPLGPVPAAGWKLETSVEIAAAGSGDALPGVFVNGVAGAFCRSETVKSGGRLVTHEYPVNALSGKGRDVIVVKAGGAVPVKVQRVEVSIRA
;
A
#
# COMPACT_ATOMS: atom_id res chain seq x y z
N MET A 1 38.29 6.84 -55.14
CA MET A 1 39.52 7.62 -55.40
C MET A 1 39.21 9.10 -55.13
N SER A 2 40.17 9.86 -54.59
CA SER A 2 40.04 11.27 -54.13
C SER A 2 39.01 11.46 -53.00
N THR A 3 39.32 11.79 -51.75
CA THR A 3 40.50 12.44 -51.09
C THR A 3 40.59 13.96 -51.28
N ARG A 4 40.07 14.72 -50.29
CA ARG A 4 40.68 15.86 -49.53
C ARG A 4 39.55 16.74 -48.92
N VAL A 5 39.53 17.30 -47.69
CA VAL A 5 40.45 17.53 -46.52
C VAL A 5 40.59 19.05 -46.22
N ILE A 6 40.53 19.42 -44.92
CA ILE A 6 40.86 20.74 -44.27
C ILE A 6 39.81 21.87 -44.46
N SER A 7 39.12 22.38 -43.42
CA SER A 7 39.47 23.19 -42.21
C SER A 7 39.74 24.68 -42.54
N THR A 8 39.21 25.70 -41.84
CA THR A 8 39.42 26.20 -40.45
C THR A 8 38.31 27.22 -40.07
N SER A 9 37.73 27.32 -38.86
CA SER A 9 38.20 27.86 -37.56
C SER A 9 38.05 29.39 -37.29
N ARG A 10 37.52 29.71 -36.09
CA ARG A 10 37.69 30.92 -35.23
C ARG A 10 36.75 32.16 -35.36
N ASN A 11 35.97 32.34 -34.28
CA ASN A 11 35.86 33.49 -33.37
C ASN A 11 35.69 34.94 -33.89
N GLY A 12 34.67 35.62 -33.37
CA GLY A 12 34.56 37.09 -33.31
C GLY A 12 33.48 37.52 -32.30
N VAL A 13 33.82 38.45 -31.40
CA VAL A 13 32.95 38.99 -30.32
C VAL A 13 32.55 40.43 -30.66
N HIS A 14 31.39 40.88 -30.17
CA HIS A 14 30.94 42.26 -29.80
C HIS A 14 29.41 42.37 -30.10
N ALA A 15 28.47 42.85 -29.29
CA ALA A 15 28.38 43.76 -28.13
C ALA A 15 27.58 45.06 -28.48
N VAL A 16 26.43 45.22 -27.82
CA VAL A 16 25.85 46.49 -27.29
C VAL A 16 24.92 47.40 -28.17
N SER A 17 23.67 47.53 -27.68
CA SER A 17 22.81 48.75 -27.55
C SER A 17 21.91 49.34 -28.68
N ARG A 18 20.60 49.02 -28.54
CA ARG A 18 19.39 49.89 -28.35
C ARG A 18 19.00 51.09 -29.28
N ARG A 19 17.66 51.17 -29.42
CA ARG A 19 16.73 52.27 -29.82
C ARG A 19 16.51 52.50 -31.32
N THR A 20 15.34 52.91 -31.84
CA THR A 20 13.88 52.91 -31.50
C THR A 20 13.21 53.89 -32.48
N VAL A 21 12.04 53.57 -33.06
CA VAL A 21 10.91 54.42 -33.60
C VAL A 21 10.16 53.52 -34.62
N LEU A 22 8.96 52.99 -34.41
CA LEU A 22 7.61 53.56 -34.17
C LEU A 22 6.86 54.03 -35.45
N MET A 23 5.86 53.25 -35.88
CA MET A 23 4.69 53.72 -36.66
C MET A 23 3.43 52.88 -36.32
N LEU A 24 2.26 53.50 -36.50
CA LEU A 24 0.91 53.06 -36.07
C LEU A 24 0.27 52.08 -37.09
N ALA A 25 -0.35 50.96 -36.68
CA ALA A 25 -1.76 50.76 -36.24
C ALA A 25 -2.82 50.80 -37.39
N PRO A 26 -4.08 50.34 -37.20
CA PRO A 26 -4.68 49.49 -36.15
C PRO A 26 -4.88 48.04 -36.71
N ALA A 27 -5.83 47.14 -36.36
CA ALA A 27 -6.94 47.05 -35.39
C ALA A 27 -7.20 45.56 -35.03
N GLY A 28 -8.08 45.27 -34.05
CA GLY A 28 -8.61 43.91 -33.78
C GLY A 28 -8.85 43.64 -32.28
N VAL A 29 -10.07 43.89 -31.79
CA VAL A 29 -10.42 43.80 -30.36
C VAL A 29 -10.99 42.44 -29.99
N ALA A 30 -10.48 41.83 -28.92
CA ALA A 30 -11.22 40.91 -28.05
C ALA A 30 -10.75 41.10 -26.60
N ALA A 31 -11.66 41.40 -25.69
CA ALA A 31 -11.33 41.82 -24.33
C ALA A 31 -11.36 40.65 -23.33
N PHE A 32 -10.46 40.69 -22.34
CA PHE A 32 -10.73 40.13 -21.01
C PHE A 32 -10.26 41.12 -19.94
N ALA A 33 -11.13 41.40 -18.97
CA ALA A 33 -10.95 42.48 -18.02
C ALA A 33 -10.01 42.08 -16.85
N LEU A 34 -9.07 42.95 -16.51
CA LEU A 34 -8.52 42.99 -15.16
C LEU A 34 -9.42 43.84 -14.27
N CYS A 35 -9.73 43.35 -13.07
CA CYS A 35 -10.13 44.18 -11.95
C CYS A 35 -9.21 43.90 -10.76
N SER A 36 -8.48 44.92 -10.34
CA SER A 36 -7.63 44.92 -9.16
C SER A 36 -8.36 45.54 -7.96
N ARG A 37 -8.09 45.01 -6.77
CA ARG A 37 -8.29 45.57 -5.40
C ARG A 37 -8.03 44.44 -4.40
N ALA A 38 -7.49 44.65 -3.21
CA ALA A 38 -6.62 45.71 -2.71
C ALA A 38 -5.76 45.06 -1.61
N ALA A 39 -4.54 45.55 -1.36
CA ALA A 39 -3.66 44.96 -0.36
C ALA A 39 -3.69 45.77 0.94
N ASP A 40 -4.37 45.27 1.96
CA ASP A 40 -4.19 45.73 3.34
C ASP A 40 -2.98 45.01 3.97
N LYS A 41 -2.10 45.80 4.58
CA LYS A 41 -1.04 45.30 5.46
C LYS A 41 -1.56 45.34 6.90
N GLU A 42 -1.41 44.25 7.64
CA GLU A 42 -0.51 44.14 8.81
C GLU A 42 -0.64 42.76 9.46
N GLY A 43 0.43 42.29 10.10
CA GLY A 43 0.51 40.93 10.64
C GLY A 43 1.90 40.32 10.49
N SER A 44 2.88 40.86 11.20
CA SER A 44 4.26 40.33 11.22
C SER A 44 4.32 38.98 11.95
N GLY A 45 4.24 37.88 11.19
CA GLY A 45 4.43 36.52 11.69
C GLY A 45 5.19 35.67 10.69
N THR A 46 6.52 35.56 10.86
CA THR A 46 7.37 34.73 10.01
C THR A 46 7.15 33.24 10.30
N SER A 47 6.22 32.62 9.60
CA SER A 47 6.36 31.22 9.22
C SER A 47 6.30 31.12 7.69
N ALA A 48 7.36 30.55 7.10
CA ALA A 48 7.38 30.24 5.69
C ALA A 48 6.51 29.00 5.44
N GLY A 49 5.19 29.22 5.42
CA GLY A 49 4.23 28.19 5.05
C GLY A 49 4.48 27.73 3.63
N ALA A 50 5.14 26.58 3.46
CA ALA A 50 5.28 25.92 2.18
C ALA A 50 3.89 25.78 1.53
N ALA A 51 3.79 26.01 0.23
CA ALA A 51 2.53 25.97 -0.50
C ALA A 51 1.85 24.61 -0.26
N ARG A 52 0.67 24.65 0.36
CA ARG A 52 -0.02 23.46 0.88
C ARG A 52 -0.34 22.50 -0.26
N GLN A 53 0.16 21.28 -0.18
CA GLN A 53 -0.16 20.25 -1.17
C GLN A 53 -1.60 19.77 -0.97
N ALA A 54 -2.32 19.56 -2.08
CA ALA A 54 -3.65 18.97 -2.03
C ALA A 54 -3.58 17.51 -1.53
N LYS A 55 -4.67 17.04 -0.90
CA LYS A 55 -4.82 15.61 -0.58
C LYS A 55 -4.67 14.76 -1.84
N LEU A 56 -4.07 13.58 -1.69
CA LEU A 56 -4.08 12.59 -2.76
C LEU A 56 -5.50 12.04 -2.91
N ALA A 57 -5.90 11.75 -4.14
CA ALA A 57 -7.21 11.23 -4.49
C ALA A 57 -7.08 10.19 -5.60
N GLY A 58 -8.11 9.35 -5.77
CA GLY A 58 -8.11 8.23 -6.70
C GLY A 58 -7.44 6.99 -6.12
N LEU A 59 -6.75 6.22 -6.97
CA LEU A 59 -6.16 4.93 -6.62
C LEU A 59 -4.65 5.04 -6.33
N LEU A 60 -4.26 4.71 -5.10
CA LEU A 60 -2.86 4.50 -4.71
C LEU A 60 -2.50 3.03 -4.91
N HIS A 61 -1.35 2.76 -5.54
CA HIS A 61 -0.91 1.40 -5.85
C HIS A 61 0.55 1.19 -5.45
N ASN A 62 0.84 0.10 -4.73
CA ASN A 62 2.20 -0.31 -4.37
C ASN A 62 2.69 -1.44 -5.30
N GLU A 63 3.76 -1.17 -6.03
CA GLU A 63 4.54 -2.21 -6.72
C GLU A 63 5.71 -2.59 -5.82
N ASP A 64 5.85 -3.88 -5.51
CA ASP A 64 6.81 -4.35 -4.52
C ASP A 64 8.23 -4.46 -5.08
N CYS A 65 9.24 -4.53 -4.20
CA CYS A 65 10.63 -4.51 -4.63
C CYS A 65 11.09 -5.72 -5.47
N THR A 66 10.25 -6.75 -5.66
CA THR A 66 10.60 -8.05 -6.25
C THR A 66 9.65 -8.57 -7.34
N ASN A 67 8.36 -8.23 -7.34
CA ASN A 67 7.36 -8.87 -8.21
C ASN A 67 7.68 -8.67 -9.70
N PHE A 68 7.83 -7.41 -10.13
CA PHE A 68 8.28 -7.06 -11.47
C PHE A 68 9.46 -7.93 -11.95
N PHE A 69 10.52 -8.05 -11.16
CA PHE A 69 11.72 -8.82 -11.52
C PHE A 69 11.53 -10.34 -11.45
N ALA A 70 10.58 -10.84 -10.65
CA ALA A 70 10.27 -12.26 -10.54
C ALA A 70 9.36 -12.81 -11.66
N TYR A 71 8.59 -11.93 -12.32
CA TYR A 71 7.52 -12.32 -13.25
C TYR A 71 7.62 -11.70 -14.66
N GLN A 72 8.46 -10.69 -14.89
CA GLN A 72 8.73 -10.19 -16.24
C GLN A 72 9.85 -10.96 -16.94
N ASP A 73 9.70 -11.11 -18.25
CA ASP A 73 10.80 -11.44 -19.16
C ASP A 73 11.56 -10.17 -19.57
N PHE A 74 12.88 -10.29 -19.66
CA PHE A 74 13.79 -9.23 -20.07
C PHE A 74 14.55 -9.65 -21.33
N PRO A 75 13.96 -9.50 -22.53
CA PRO A 75 14.69 -9.68 -23.78
C PRO A 75 15.85 -8.69 -23.86
N ALA A 76 16.96 -9.11 -24.48
CA ALA A 76 18.19 -8.31 -24.53
C ALA A 76 17.96 -6.93 -25.20
N GLY A 77 18.35 -5.87 -24.50
CA GLY A 77 18.19 -4.48 -24.91
C GLY A 77 16.75 -3.96 -24.77
N LYS A 78 15.89 -4.65 -24.03
CA LYS A 78 14.45 -4.32 -23.89
C LYS A 78 14.01 -4.08 -22.45
N ALA A 79 14.92 -4.06 -21.47
CA ALA A 79 14.56 -3.81 -20.07
C ALA A 79 13.76 -2.50 -19.88
N GLY A 80 14.19 -1.40 -20.51
CA GLY A 80 13.50 -0.11 -20.43
C GLY A 80 12.10 -0.10 -21.05
N GLU A 81 11.87 -0.90 -22.11
CA GLU A 81 10.55 -1.07 -22.75
C GLU A 81 9.63 -1.97 -21.90
N THR A 82 10.19 -2.98 -21.21
CA THR A 82 9.43 -3.82 -20.28
C THR A 82 9.01 -3.05 -19.03
N VAL A 83 9.87 -2.18 -18.48
CA VAL A 83 9.47 -1.25 -17.40
C VAL A 83 8.35 -0.32 -17.85
N ASP A 84 8.47 0.27 -19.05
CA ASP A 84 7.45 1.19 -19.57
C ASP A 84 6.09 0.52 -19.73
N ARG A 85 6.07 -0.65 -20.37
CA ARG A 85 4.86 -1.44 -20.60
C ARG A 85 4.16 -1.83 -19.29
N TYR A 86 4.93 -2.11 -18.25
CA TYR A 86 4.38 -2.40 -16.92
C TYR A 86 3.66 -1.17 -16.34
N VAL A 87 4.28 0.02 -16.40
CA VAL A 87 3.62 1.26 -15.94
C VAL A 87 2.42 1.62 -16.82
N ASP A 88 2.44 1.34 -18.12
CA ASP A 88 1.32 1.56 -19.04
C ASP A 88 0.06 0.76 -18.64
N VAL A 89 0.24 -0.46 -18.15
CA VAL A 89 -0.88 -1.28 -17.66
C VAL A 89 -1.48 -0.66 -16.39
N LEU A 90 -0.66 -0.12 -15.47
CA LEU A 90 -1.12 0.58 -14.27
C LEU A 90 -1.82 1.92 -14.61
N ALA A 91 -1.32 2.65 -15.60
CA ALA A 91 -2.00 3.83 -16.16
C ALA A 91 -3.38 3.46 -16.73
N GLY A 92 -3.46 2.36 -17.49
CA GLY A 92 -4.73 1.81 -17.98
C GLY A 92 -5.66 1.28 -16.88
N ALA A 93 -5.13 0.96 -15.69
CA ALA A 93 -5.90 0.62 -14.50
C ALA A 93 -6.38 1.86 -13.71
N GLY A 94 -6.04 3.09 -14.12
CA GLY A 94 -6.46 4.31 -13.44
C GLY A 94 -5.70 4.62 -12.13
N VAL A 95 -4.48 4.09 -11.98
CA VAL A 95 -3.60 4.43 -10.85
C VAL A 95 -3.24 5.92 -10.91
N SER A 96 -3.51 6.66 -9.83
CA SER A 96 -3.18 8.10 -9.73
C SER A 96 -1.84 8.34 -9.02
N VAL A 97 -1.45 7.41 -8.14
CA VAL A 97 -0.19 7.43 -7.40
C VAL A 97 0.43 6.03 -7.45
N LEU A 98 1.62 5.90 -8.03
CA LEU A 98 2.38 4.65 -8.03
C LEU A 98 3.52 4.75 -7.02
N LEU A 99 3.46 3.90 -5.99
CA LEU A 99 4.49 3.71 -4.99
C LEU A 99 5.42 2.59 -5.44
N CYS A 100 6.54 2.94 -6.07
CA CYS A 100 7.59 2.02 -6.44
C CYS A 100 8.40 1.63 -5.20
N ASN A 101 8.26 0.39 -4.72
CA ASN A 101 9.03 -0.09 -3.58
C ASN A 101 10.45 -0.48 -4.02
N THR A 102 11.49 0.09 -3.40
CA THR A 102 12.88 -0.05 -3.90
C THR A 102 13.80 -0.91 -3.03
N ASN A 103 13.34 -1.33 -1.84
CA ASN A 103 14.12 -2.17 -0.94
C ASN A 103 13.28 -3.18 -0.17
N ALA A 104 13.93 -4.28 0.22
CA ALA A 104 13.59 -4.99 1.45
C ALA A 104 14.75 -4.82 2.44
N ARG A 105 15.61 -5.84 2.60
CA ARG A 105 16.92 -5.69 3.29
C ARG A 105 18.05 -5.26 2.35
N ARG A 106 17.84 -5.38 1.04
CA ARG A 106 18.73 -4.93 -0.04
C ARG A 106 17.93 -4.12 -1.06
N THR A 107 18.61 -3.37 -1.92
CA THR A 107 17.99 -2.52 -2.94
C THR A 107 17.84 -3.23 -4.29
N ASN A 108 16.77 -2.94 -5.03
CA ASN A 108 16.55 -3.45 -6.40
C ASN A 108 17.17 -2.57 -7.50
N TYR A 109 17.96 -1.58 -7.09
CA TYR A 109 18.77 -0.71 -7.94
C TYR A 109 20.20 -0.65 -7.38
N ARG A 110 21.17 -0.16 -8.17
CA ARG A 110 22.54 0.04 -7.69
C ARG A 110 22.61 1.25 -6.75
N SER A 111 22.38 1.02 -5.45
CA SER A 111 22.53 2.02 -4.38
C SER A 111 23.99 2.35 -4.07
N LYS A 112 24.24 3.56 -3.55
CA LYS A 112 25.49 3.98 -2.90
C LYS A 112 25.45 3.86 -1.37
N ALA A 113 24.26 3.74 -0.78
CA ALA A 113 24.07 3.66 0.66
C ALA A 113 23.96 2.21 1.15
N TRP A 114 23.35 1.32 0.34
CA TRP A 114 22.99 -0.05 0.70
C TRP A 114 23.51 -1.05 -0.34
N GLU A 115 23.60 -2.32 0.07
CA GLU A 115 23.80 -3.45 -0.84
C GLU A 115 22.60 -3.58 -1.81
N ALA A 116 22.89 -3.91 -3.06
CA ALA A 116 21.88 -4.36 -4.02
C ALA A 116 21.61 -5.86 -3.83
N PHE A 117 20.43 -6.33 -4.26
CA PHE A 117 20.05 -7.75 -4.13
C PHE A 117 21.08 -8.72 -4.70
N TRP A 118 21.75 -8.34 -5.79
CA TRP A 118 22.75 -9.14 -6.50
C TRP A 118 24.19 -8.95 -6.00
N ASP A 119 24.44 -8.23 -4.90
CA ASP A 119 25.81 -8.09 -4.39
C ASP A 119 26.32 -9.42 -3.80
N GLY A 120 27.34 -9.97 -4.48
CA GLY A 120 27.88 -11.32 -4.27
C GLY A 120 27.43 -12.36 -5.28
N TYR A 121 26.43 -12.06 -6.13
CA TYR A 121 25.94 -12.97 -7.18
C TYR A 121 26.88 -13.02 -8.38
N ASP A 122 27.23 -14.23 -8.83
CA ASP A 122 27.93 -14.48 -10.08
C ASP A 122 26.91 -14.90 -11.17
N PRO A 123 26.68 -14.08 -12.21
CA PRO A 123 25.76 -14.42 -13.29
C PRO A 123 26.25 -15.58 -14.18
N GLN A 124 27.56 -15.83 -14.26
CA GLN A 124 28.17 -16.89 -15.06
C GLN A 124 28.42 -18.18 -14.26
N GLY A 125 28.49 -18.08 -12.94
CA GLY A 125 28.70 -19.21 -12.02
C GLY A 125 27.53 -20.20 -11.99
N SER A 126 27.76 -21.41 -11.46
CA SER A 126 26.72 -22.44 -11.29
C SER A 126 25.71 -22.08 -10.18
N ASP A 127 24.69 -22.93 -9.99
CA ASP A 127 23.73 -22.81 -8.87
C ASP A 127 24.34 -23.21 -7.50
N ASP A 128 25.59 -23.70 -7.49
CA ASP A 128 26.36 -24.04 -6.28
C ASP A 128 27.31 -22.92 -5.82
N GLN A 129 27.24 -21.76 -6.47
CA GLN A 129 27.98 -20.57 -6.05
C GLN A 129 27.68 -20.18 -4.59
N LEU A 130 28.68 -19.66 -3.88
CA LEU A 130 28.61 -19.35 -2.45
C LEU A 130 27.40 -18.46 -2.08
N PHE A 131 27.04 -17.52 -2.95
CA PHE A 131 25.88 -16.64 -2.79
C PHE A 131 24.54 -17.39 -2.69
N LEU A 132 24.39 -18.52 -3.40
CA LEU A 132 23.19 -19.35 -3.38
C LEU A 132 23.27 -20.52 -2.38
N ALA A 133 24.41 -20.74 -1.73
CA ALA A 133 24.63 -21.89 -0.85
C ALA A 133 23.60 -22.00 0.29
N ALA A 134 23.23 -20.87 0.89
CA ALA A 134 22.23 -20.78 1.94
C ALA A 134 20.77 -20.79 1.42
N VAL A 135 20.53 -20.67 0.11
CA VAL A 135 19.18 -20.73 -0.47
C VAL A 135 18.76 -22.20 -0.58
N ALA A 136 17.55 -22.51 -0.13
CA ALA A 136 17.00 -23.86 -0.18
C ALA A 136 16.99 -24.40 -1.63
N PRO A 137 17.38 -25.66 -1.89
CA PRO A 137 17.60 -26.16 -3.26
C PRO A 137 16.41 -25.98 -4.21
N ASP A 138 15.18 -26.16 -3.72
CA ASP A 138 13.92 -25.95 -4.44
C ASP A 138 13.66 -24.47 -4.79
N GLN A 139 14.28 -23.54 -4.06
CA GLN A 139 14.12 -22.09 -4.22
C GLN A 139 15.26 -21.45 -5.03
N ARG A 140 16.43 -22.10 -5.14
CA ARG A 140 17.64 -21.56 -5.80
C ARG A 140 17.36 -20.99 -7.18
N LYS A 141 16.72 -21.77 -8.07
CA LYS A 141 16.40 -21.32 -9.44
C LYS A 141 15.54 -20.06 -9.43
N ARG A 142 14.50 -19.99 -8.60
CA ARG A 142 13.62 -18.82 -8.49
C ARG A 142 14.36 -17.59 -7.95
N TYR A 143 15.16 -17.76 -6.91
CA TYR A 143 15.96 -16.67 -6.34
C TYR A 143 17.03 -16.18 -7.32
N ARG A 144 17.68 -17.10 -8.04
CA ARG A 144 18.62 -16.79 -9.14
C ARG A 144 17.96 -15.98 -10.25
N THR A 145 16.77 -16.39 -10.72
CA THR A 145 16.01 -15.63 -11.72
C THR A 145 15.72 -14.21 -11.23
N LEU A 146 15.25 -14.06 -9.98
CA LEU A 146 14.96 -12.76 -9.38
C LEU A 146 16.19 -11.82 -9.37
N VAL A 147 17.31 -12.25 -8.80
CA VAL A 147 18.51 -11.39 -8.70
C VAL A 147 19.21 -11.22 -10.06
N GLY A 148 19.15 -12.23 -10.92
CA GLY A 148 19.68 -12.19 -12.28
C GLY A 148 18.93 -11.19 -13.15
N ASN A 149 17.60 -11.14 -13.06
CA ASN A 149 16.78 -10.15 -13.76
C ASN A 149 17.07 -8.72 -13.27
N MET A 150 17.20 -8.50 -11.95
CA MET A 150 17.61 -7.21 -11.41
C MET A 150 18.99 -6.75 -11.94
N LEU A 151 19.97 -7.65 -11.95
CA LEU A 151 21.30 -7.37 -12.50
C LEU A 151 21.27 -7.15 -14.02
N ALA A 152 20.46 -7.89 -14.77
CA ALA A 152 20.31 -7.71 -16.22
C ALA A 152 19.75 -6.32 -16.56
N VAL A 153 18.68 -5.89 -15.88
CA VAL A 153 18.11 -4.54 -16.00
C VAL A 153 19.16 -3.47 -15.72
N HIS A 154 19.96 -3.65 -14.65
CA HIS A 154 21.05 -2.72 -14.33
C HIS A 154 22.15 -2.69 -15.41
N ASN A 155 22.55 -3.86 -15.93
CA ASN A 155 23.59 -3.99 -16.96
C ASN A 155 23.19 -3.42 -18.32
N GLU A 156 21.89 -3.39 -18.64
CA GLU A 156 21.35 -2.63 -19.79
C GLU A 156 21.35 -1.10 -19.58
N GLY A 157 21.85 -0.61 -18.44
CA GLY A 157 21.90 0.81 -18.10
C GLY A 157 20.58 1.36 -17.56
N VAL A 158 19.61 0.50 -17.23
CA VAL A 158 18.29 0.92 -16.74
C VAL A 158 18.31 1.06 -15.21
N ASP A 159 18.26 2.30 -14.73
CA ASP A 159 17.89 2.61 -13.34
C ASP A 159 16.37 2.41 -13.19
N TYR A 160 15.96 1.25 -12.65
CA TYR A 160 14.55 0.84 -12.57
C TYR A 160 13.65 1.89 -11.91
N PRO A 161 13.94 2.40 -10.68
CA PRO A 161 13.12 3.44 -10.08
C PRO A 161 13.09 4.72 -10.92
N ALA A 162 14.21 5.18 -11.48
CA ALA A 162 14.21 6.37 -12.35
C ALA A 162 13.34 6.18 -13.60
N ARG A 163 13.33 4.97 -14.19
CA ARG A 163 12.52 4.66 -15.38
C ARG A 163 11.03 4.59 -15.04
N VAL A 164 10.65 3.96 -13.94
CA VAL A 164 9.27 3.98 -13.43
C VAL A 164 8.80 5.41 -13.18
N ILE A 165 9.62 6.23 -12.51
CA ILE A 165 9.34 7.65 -12.25
C ILE A 165 9.12 8.44 -13.55
N GLN A 166 9.97 8.23 -14.56
CA GLN A 166 9.83 8.87 -15.87
C GLN A 166 8.52 8.48 -16.57
N ARG A 167 8.17 7.19 -16.55
CA ARG A 167 6.94 6.70 -17.21
C ARG A 167 5.67 7.10 -16.46
N CYS A 168 5.71 7.21 -15.13
CA CYS A 168 4.62 7.78 -14.34
C CYS A 168 4.33 9.23 -14.77
N ARG A 169 5.37 10.08 -14.87
CA ARG A 169 5.21 11.47 -15.33
C ARG A 169 4.61 11.56 -16.73
N HIS A 170 4.99 10.66 -17.65
CA HIS A 170 4.42 10.62 -19.00
C HIS A 170 2.89 10.42 -19.00
N HIS A 171 2.35 9.67 -18.04
CA HIS A 171 0.92 9.40 -17.87
C HIS A 171 0.22 10.32 -16.86
N GLY A 172 0.92 11.30 -16.28
CA GLY A 172 0.36 12.15 -15.21
C GLY A 172 0.16 11.44 -13.87
N ILE A 173 0.71 10.24 -13.69
CA ILE A 173 0.71 9.51 -12.41
C ILE A 173 1.74 10.17 -11.50
N ALA A 174 1.38 10.44 -10.23
CA ALA A 174 2.33 10.95 -9.24
C ALA A 174 3.32 9.83 -8.84
N PRO A 175 4.63 9.97 -9.13
CA PRO A 175 5.59 8.92 -8.81
C PRO A 175 6.04 9.02 -7.36
N TRP A 176 5.87 7.95 -6.60
CA TRP A 176 6.33 7.83 -5.23
C TRP A 176 7.36 6.69 -5.12
N ILE A 177 8.26 6.79 -4.13
CA ILE A 177 9.05 5.64 -3.68
C ILE A 177 8.54 5.19 -2.33
N SER A 178 8.37 3.88 -2.15
CA SER A 178 8.07 3.24 -0.87
C SER A 178 9.30 2.52 -0.36
N LEU A 179 9.59 2.63 0.94
CA LEU A 179 10.71 1.94 1.57
C LEU A 179 10.20 1.00 2.66
N ARG A 180 10.59 -0.29 2.61
CA ARG A 180 10.27 -1.24 3.70
C ARG A 180 11.16 -0.96 4.89
N MET A 181 10.57 -0.65 6.05
CA MET A 181 11.32 -0.08 7.17
C MET A 181 11.91 -1.11 8.14
N ASN A 182 11.53 -2.38 8.07
CA ASN A 182 12.08 -3.47 8.89
C ASN A 182 11.71 -4.86 8.35
N ASP A 183 11.81 -5.09 7.03
CA ASP A 183 11.38 -6.34 6.39
C ASP A 183 12.08 -7.56 7.05
N VAL A 184 11.37 -8.68 7.23
CA VAL A 184 11.91 -9.90 7.86
C VAL A 184 11.74 -11.20 7.09
N HIS A 185 11.56 -11.17 5.77
CA HIS A 185 11.55 -12.41 4.98
C HIS A 185 12.85 -13.20 5.17
N HIS A 186 12.74 -14.53 5.19
CA HIS A 186 13.86 -15.48 5.46
C HIS A 186 14.53 -15.29 6.84
N ASN A 187 13.82 -14.76 7.85
CA ASN A 187 14.36 -14.54 9.20
C ASN A 187 14.87 -15.80 9.91
N ASP A 188 14.31 -16.96 9.56
CA ASP A 188 14.71 -18.29 10.02
C ASP A 188 16.10 -18.67 9.52
N ASN A 189 16.47 -18.24 8.31
CA ASN A 189 17.73 -18.54 7.64
C ASN A 189 18.69 -17.33 7.65
N LEU A 190 19.59 -17.28 8.65
CA LEU A 190 20.57 -16.18 8.81
C LEU A 190 21.55 -16.05 7.63
N GLY A 191 21.85 -17.15 6.94
CA GLY A 191 22.79 -17.18 5.83
C GLY A 191 22.21 -16.63 4.52
N HIS A 192 20.89 -16.43 4.44
CA HIS A 192 20.22 -16.12 3.18
C HIS A 192 20.77 -14.82 2.53
N PRO A 193 21.05 -14.82 1.21
CA PRO A 193 21.60 -13.65 0.50
C PRO A 193 20.67 -12.43 0.45
N PHE A 194 19.39 -12.59 0.81
CA PHE A 194 18.43 -11.50 0.99
C PHE A 194 18.89 -10.47 2.03
N HIS A 195 19.63 -10.91 3.06
CA HIS A 195 19.98 -10.08 4.20
C HIS A 195 21.16 -9.14 3.91
N SER A 196 21.13 -7.93 4.47
CA SER A 196 22.25 -6.99 4.45
C SER A 196 23.30 -7.30 5.52
N ALA A 197 24.50 -6.72 5.36
CA ALA A 197 25.58 -6.76 6.33
C ALA A 197 25.19 -6.14 7.68
N LEU A 198 24.38 -5.06 7.71
CA LEU A 198 23.87 -4.53 8.97
C LEU A 198 22.98 -5.56 9.67
N TRP A 199 22.07 -6.20 8.94
CA TRP A 199 21.15 -7.15 9.56
C TRP A 199 21.85 -8.37 10.17
N ARG A 200 23.01 -8.77 9.65
CA ARG A 200 23.77 -9.91 10.22
C ARG A 200 24.38 -9.65 11.61
N LYS A 201 24.12 -8.49 12.23
CA LYS A 201 24.53 -8.10 13.58
C LYS A 201 23.44 -8.42 14.62
N PRO A 202 23.53 -9.53 15.38
CA PRO A 202 22.47 -9.93 16.31
C PRO A 202 22.30 -8.97 17.48
N GLU A 203 23.32 -8.19 17.81
CA GLU A 203 23.29 -7.13 18.82
C GLU A 203 22.36 -5.96 18.46
N LEU A 204 21.92 -5.86 17.19
CA LEU A 204 20.95 -4.87 16.72
C LEU A 204 19.52 -5.43 16.64
N PHE A 205 19.28 -6.69 17.07
CA PHE A 205 17.94 -7.26 17.10
C PHE A 205 17.17 -6.82 18.34
N ARG A 206 15.91 -6.46 18.14
CA ARG A 206 14.99 -6.20 19.24
C ARG A 206 14.64 -7.48 20.00
N GLN A 207 14.41 -7.33 21.30
CA GLN A 207 14.23 -8.42 22.25
C GLN A 207 12.75 -8.65 22.60
N GLY A 208 12.42 -9.87 23.05
CA GLY A 208 11.09 -10.21 23.57
C GLY A 208 9.99 -10.51 22.54
N HIS A 209 10.31 -10.54 21.24
CA HIS A 209 9.37 -10.92 20.17
C HIS A 209 9.63 -12.36 19.68
N PRO A 210 8.61 -13.25 19.58
CA PRO A 210 8.80 -14.63 19.15
C PRO A 210 8.59 -14.85 17.63
N GLY A 211 8.98 -16.03 17.15
CA GLY A 211 8.59 -16.56 15.84
C GLY A 211 9.18 -15.82 14.63
N TYR A 212 8.37 -15.65 13.57
CA TYR A 212 8.75 -14.92 12.34
C TYR A 212 9.30 -13.52 12.66
N PHE A 213 8.70 -12.86 13.66
CA PHE A 213 9.11 -11.55 14.14
C PHE A 213 10.25 -11.61 15.17
N ALA A 214 11.05 -12.68 15.32
CA ALA A 214 12.11 -12.68 16.33
C ALA A 214 13.27 -11.70 16.02
N ARG A 215 13.73 -11.64 14.76
CA ARG A 215 15.00 -11.00 14.39
C ARG A 215 14.84 -9.77 13.47
N ALA A 216 13.85 -8.90 13.70
CA ALA A 216 13.86 -7.56 13.09
C ALA A 216 14.80 -6.64 13.88
N LEU A 217 15.25 -5.56 13.25
CA LEU A 217 16.16 -4.58 13.86
C LEU A 217 15.43 -3.75 14.93
N ASP A 218 16.12 -3.39 16.01
CA ASP A 218 15.61 -2.46 17.01
C ASP A 218 15.94 -1.00 16.63
N TYR A 219 14.90 -0.19 16.44
CA TYR A 219 15.02 1.23 16.14
C TYR A 219 15.52 2.05 17.34
N ALA A 220 15.68 1.47 18.54
CA ALA A 220 16.39 2.09 19.65
C ALA A 220 17.88 2.34 19.32
N HIS A 221 18.51 1.48 18.51
CA HIS A 221 19.89 1.67 18.06
C HIS A 221 20.00 2.79 17.02
N VAL A 222 20.97 3.69 17.21
CA VAL A 222 21.21 4.81 16.29
C VAL A 222 21.75 4.31 14.95
N GLU A 223 22.50 3.20 14.96
CA GLU A 223 23.06 2.51 13.81
C GLU A 223 21.97 2.01 12.85
N VAL A 224 20.86 1.50 13.40
CA VAL A 224 19.67 1.11 12.64
C VAL A 224 19.03 2.34 12.01
N ARG A 225 18.77 3.39 12.81
CA ARG A 225 18.13 4.62 12.33
C ARG A 225 18.95 5.35 11.26
N GLU A 226 20.28 5.41 11.39
CA GLU A 226 21.14 6.04 10.39
C GLU A 226 21.28 5.19 9.11
N HIS A 227 21.21 3.86 9.20
CA HIS A 227 21.18 3.01 8.00
C HIS A 227 19.94 3.27 7.13
N TYR A 228 18.75 3.35 7.73
CA TYR A 228 17.53 3.72 7.00
C TYR A 228 17.57 5.19 6.53
N ARG A 229 18.07 6.11 7.36
CA ARG A 229 18.23 7.52 7.00
C ARG A 229 19.18 7.73 5.83
N ALA A 230 20.24 6.92 5.70
CA ALA A 230 21.15 6.96 4.56
C ALA A 230 20.46 6.58 3.24
N LEU A 231 19.62 5.53 3.25
CA LEU A 231 18.82 5.15 2.07
C LEU A 231 17.79 6.22 1.71
N ILE A 232 17.08 6.75 2.71
CA ILE A 232 16.14 7.88 2.53
C ILE A 232 16.86 9.11 1.92
N GLY A 233 18.05 9.43 2.43
CA GLY A 233 18.89 10.51 1.93
C GLY A 233 19.33 10.30 0.48
N GLU A 234 19.75 9.09 0.10
CA GLU A 234 20.03 8.75 -1.30
C GLU A 234 18.77 8.92 -2.15
N THR A 235 17.64 8.33 -1.75
CA THR A 235 16.38 8.39 -2.49
C THR A 235 15.95 9.83 -2.79
N LEU A 236 15.97 10.71 -1.78
CA LEU A 236 15.61 12.12 -1.88
C LEU A 236 16.64 13.00 -2.63
N ALA A 237 17.86 12.50 -2.83
CA ALA A 237 18.89 13.19 -3.62
C ALA A 237 18.92 12.72 -5.08
N ARG A 238 18.80 11.41 -5.31
CA ARG A 238 18.88 10.74 -6.60
C ARG A 238 17.60 10.91 -7.40
N TYR A 239 16.46 10.62 -6.78
CA TYR A 239 15.19 10.51 -7.47
C TYR A 239 14.37 11.79 -7.39
N ASP A 240 13.62 12.04 -8.45
CA ASP A 240 12.72 13.18 -8.57
C ASP A 240 11.29 12.67 -8.35
N ILE A 241 10.88 12.55 -7.08
CA ILE A 241 9.62 11.93 -6.66
C ILE A 241 8.60 12.96 -6.15
N ALA A 242 7.31 12.70 -6.36
CA ALA A 242 6.23 13.49 -5.78
C ALA A 242 6.07 13.23 -4.27
N GLY A 243 6.48 12.06 -3.79
CA GLY A 243 6.55 11.76 -2.37
C GLY A 243 7.32 10.48 -2.04
N LEU A 244 7.61 10.32 -0.74
CA LEU A 244 8.30 9.18 -0.14
C LEU A 244 7.36 8.53 0.88
N GLU A 245 7.18 7.21 0.83
CA GLU A 245 6.48 6.44 1.86
C GLU A 245 7.48 5.64 2.70
N LEU A 246 7.34 5.70 4.02
CA LEU A 246 7.98 4.79 4.96
C LEU A 246 6.99 3.68 5.32
N ASP A 247 7.16 2.49 4.74
CA ASP A 247 6.31 1.33 4.99
C ASP A 247 6.71 0.64 6.29
N PHE A 248 6.18 1.16 7.41
CA PHE A 248 6.31 0.52 8.70
C PHE A 248 5.48 -0.77 8.82
N LEU A 249 4.56 -1.11 7.90
CA LEU A 249 3.93 -2.43 7.88
C LEU A 249 4.82 -3.54 7.31
N ARG A 250 6.06 -3.24 6.94
CA ARG A 250 7.09 -4.23 6.57
C ARG A 250 8.36 -3.98 7.39
N GLU A 251 8.40 -4.28 8.69
CA GLU A 251 7.38 -4.89 9.57
C GLU A 251 7.14 -4.00 10.81
N PRO A 252 5.92 -3.99 11.41
CA PRO A 252 5.49 -2.93 12.34
C PRO A 252 6.05 -2.99 13.76
N TYR A 253 6.79 -4.04 14.09
CA TYR A 253 7.41 -4.21 15.40
C TYR A 253 8.81 -3.62 15.33
N LEU A 254 8.98 -2.35 15.70
CA LEU A 254 10.26 -1.63 15.55
C LEU A 254 11.14 -1.64 16.81
N PHE A 255 10.58 -1.94 17.98
CA PHE A 255 11.26 -1.82 19.28
C PHE A 255 11.18 -3.11 20.09
N SER A 256 12.11 -3.29 21.02
CA SER A 256 12.05 -4.36 22.02
C SER A 256 10.75 -4.31 22.82
N LYS A 257 10.25 -5.48 23.21
CA LYS A 257 9.01 -5.62 23.98
C LYS A 257 9.08 -4.81 25.28
N GLY A 258 8.09 -3.94 25.49
CA GLY A 258 8.02 -3.02 26.64
C GLY A 258 8.82 -1.72 26.47
N LYS A 259 9.45 -1.49 25.31
CA LYS A 259 10.19 -0.27 24.96
C LYS A 259 9.47 0.61 23.93
N GLU A 260 8.27 0.26 23.51
CA GLU A 260 7.53 0.92 22.44
C GLU A 260 7.17 2.38 22.77
N GLN A 261 6.98 2.73 24.05
CA GLN A 261 6.72 4.12 24.50
C GLN A 261 7.97 5.01 24.43
N GLU A 262 9.14 4.49 24.80
CA GLU A 262 10.43 5.16 24.63
C GLU A 262 10.75 5.27 23.12
N GLY A 263 10.56 4.17 22.40
CA GLY A 263 10.70 4.08 20.95
C GLY A 263 9.82 5.06 20.19
N ARG A 264 8.59 5.33 20.64
CA ARG A 264 7.71 6.36 20.07
C ARG A 264 8.36 7.74 20.01
N GLN A 265 9.04 8.13 21.09
CA GLN A 265 9.72 9.42 21.17
C GLN A 265 10.93 9.46 20.23
N ILE A 266 11.73 8.38 20.24
CA ILE A 266 12.88 8.18 19.34
C ILE A 266 12.46 8.26 17.87
N LEU A 267 11.38 7.57 17.49
CA LEU A 267 10.89 7.51 16.10
C LEU A 267 10.32 8.86 15.64
N THR A 268 9.62 9.56 16.53
CA THR A 268 9.07 10.89 16.26
C THR A 268 10.19 11.91 16.02
N GLU A 269 11.23 11.91 16.85
CA GLU A 269 12.40 12.79 16.65
C GLU A 269 13.14 12.45 15.35
N TRP A 270 13.35 11.15 15.07
CA TRP A 270 13.95 10.71 13.82
C TRP A 270 13.13 11.16 12.59
N LEU A 271 11.79 11.11 12.66
CA LEU A 271 10.90 11.60 11.60
C LEU A 271 10.98 13.12 11.38
N ARG A 272 11.26 13.94 12.40
CA ARG A 272 11.57 15.38 12.21
C ARG A 272 12.83 15.56 11.35
N GLY A 273 13.85 14.72 11.59
CA GLY A 273 15.03 14.62 10.74
C GLY A 273 14.71 14.21 9.30
N ILE A 274 13.81 13.25 9.10
CA ILE A 274 13.38 12.81 7.75
C ILE A 274 12.55 13.89 7.03
N ARG A 275 11.62 14.57 7.70
CA ARG A 275 10.85 15.70 7.16
C ARG A 275 11.79 16.80 6.66
N THR A 276 12.83 17.13 7.43
CA THR A 276 13.87 18.09 7.05
C THR A 276 14.60 17.68 5.75
N LEU A 277 14.88 16.40 5.55
CA LEU A 277 15.47 15.90 4.29
C LEU A 277 14.51 16.03 3.12
N ALA A 278 13.21 15.75 3.32
CA ALA A 278 12.16 15.89 2.30
C ALA A 278 11.93 17.36 1.92
N ASP A 279 11.94 18.29 2.88
CA ASP A 279 11.84 19.74 2.62
C ASP A 279 13.05 20.28 1.87
N ALA A 280 14.25 19.81 2.23
CA ALA A 280 15.45 20.12 1.48
C ALA A 280 15.40 19.57 0.04
N ALA A 281 14.78 18.40 -0.17
CA ALA A 281 14.54 17.85 -1.51
C ALA A 281 13.53 18.69 -2.30
N ALA A 282 12.39 19.04 -1.70
CA ALA A 282 11.38 19.90 -2.31
C ALA A 282 11.98 21.26 -2.75
N LYS A 283 12.79 21.89 -1.90
CA LYS A 283 13.51 23.13 -2.22
C LYS A 283 14.49 22.96 -3.39
N ARG A 284 15.18 21.81 -3.49
CA ARG A 284 16.09 21.51 -4.63
C ARG A 284 15.35 21.22 -5.93
N ARG A 285 14.17 20.58 -5.88
CA ARG A 285 13.38 20.22 -7.07
C ARG A 285 12.47 21.35 -7.57
N GLY A 286 12.12 22.30 -6.71
CA GLY A 286 11.20 23.39 -7.04
C GLY A 286 9.72 22.99 -6.99
N HIS A 287 9.39 21.81 -6.43
CA HIS A 287 8.03 21.36 -6.19
C HIS A 287 7.93 20.63 -4.83
N PRO A 288 6.73 20.49 -4.24
CA PRO A 288 6.53 19.73 -3.01
C PRO A 288 7.00 18.27 -3.14
N VAL A 289 7.57 17.73 -2.05
CA VAL A 289 7.86 16.30 -1.88
C VAL A 289 7.15 15.86 -0.60
N SER A 290 6.10 15.06 -0.76
CA SER A 290 5.30 14.57 0.35
C SER A 290 6.06 13.51 1.17
N LEU A 291 5.75 13.38 2.46
CA LEU A 291 6.16 12.25 3.29
C LEU A 291 4.94 11.46 3.74
N GLY A 292 4.91 10.16 3.46
CA GLY A 292 3.85 9.24 3.87
C GLY A 292 4.35 8.16 4.80
N VAL A 293 3.45 7.59 5.59
CA VAL A 293 3.69 6.41 6.42
C VAL A 293 2.60 5.37 6.21
N ARG A 294 2.96 4.10 6.27
CA ARG A 294 2.01 2.98 6.29
C ARG A 294 2.07 2.26 7.64
N VAL A 295 0.92 2.16 8.31
CA VAL A 295 0.79 1.74 9.72
C VAL A 295 -0.38 0.76 9.93
N PRO A 296 -0.44 0.01 11.05
CA PRO A 296 -1.51 -0.93 11.35
C PRO A 296 -2.92 -0.30 11.32
N SER A 297 -3.91 -1.10 10.91
CA SER A 297 -5.33 -0.72 10.82
C SER A 297 -5.94 -0.21 12.14
N SER A 298 -5.51 -0.74 13.28
CA SER A 298 -5.95 -0.31 14.61
C SER A 298 -5.09 0.84 15.12
N LEU A 299 -5.72 1.99 15.40
CA LEU A 299 -5.04 3.16 15.99
C LEU A 299 -4.36 2.83 17.32
N ASP A 300 -5.02 2.07 18.19
CA ASP A 300 -4.47 1.72 19.50
C ASP A 300 -3.27 0.75 19.36
N THR A 301 -3.31 -0.13 18.36
CA THR A 301 -2.16 -1.00 18.02
C THR A 301 -1.01 -0.20 17.44
N ALA A 302 -1.27 0.73 16.51
CA ALA A 302 -0.22 1.60 15.94
C ALA A 302 0.48 2.41 17.04
N LEU A 303 -0.29 3.08 17.91
CA LEU A 303 0.23 3.83 19.05
C LEU A 303 1.00 2.93 20.03
N GLY A 304 0.48 1.73 20.33
CA GLY A 304 1.14 0.77 21.22
C GLY A 304 2.43 0.16 20.66
N LEU A 305 2.63 0.16 19.34
CA LEU A 305 3.90 -0.20 18.68
C LEU A 305 4.87 0.99 18.49
N GLY A 306 4.51 2.18 18.99
CA GLY A 306 5.31 3.40 18.88
C GLY A 306 5.11 4.20 17.59
N LEU A 307 4.10 3.85 16.78
CA LEU A 307 3.80 4.50 15.50
C LEU A 307 2.77 5.63 15.69
N ASP A 308 3.19 6.76 16.25
CA ASP A 308 2.32 7.91 16.57
C ASP A 308 2.00 8.81 15.36
N ALA A 309 1.37 8.21 14.35
CA ALA A 309 0.90 8.93 13.17
C ALA A 309 -0.02 10.15 13.48
N PRO A 310 -0.87 10.17 14.53
CA PRO A 310 -1.58 11.38 14.96
C PRO A 310 -0.64 12.52 15.39
N ALA A 311 0.40 12.24 16.18
CA ALA A 311 1.40 13.25 16.54
C ALA A 311 2.16 13.76 15.31
N TRP A 312 2.59 12.86 14.42
CA TRP A 312 3.30 13.20 13.19
C TRP A 312 2.43 14.05 12.25
N ALA A 313 1.14 13.72 12.13
CA ALA A 313 0.16 14.50 11.41
C ALA A 313 -0.05 15.87 12.06
N LYS A 314 -0.16 15.96 13.38
CA LYS A 314 -0.34 17.23 14.12
C LYS A 314 0.86 18.16 13.93
N GLU A 315 2.08 17.63 13.99
CA GLU A 315 3.34 18.36 13.78
C GLU A 315 3.62 18.70 12.31
N GLY A 316 2.87 18.13 11.35
CA GLY A 316 3.09 18.36 9.92
C GLY A 316 4.28 17.59 9.34
N LEU A 317 4.68 16.49 9.98
CA LEU A 317 5.76 15.62 9.50
C LEU A 317 5.30 14.75 8.33
N VAL A 318 4.01 14.35 8.30
CA VAL A 318 3.44 13.46 7.27
C VAL A 318 2.22 14.08 6.58
N ASP A 319 2.13 13.82 5.29
CA ASP A 319 1.09 14.27 4.35
C ASP A 319 0.11 13.14 3.97
N LEU A 320 0.55 11.88 4.13
CA LEU A 320 -0.20 10.65 3.88
C LEU A 320 -0.05 9.69 5.07
N VAL A 321 -1.16 9.11 5.52
CA VAL A 321 -1.19 7.96 6.43
C VAL A 321 -2.03 6.85 5.79
N VAL A 322 -1.38 5.73 5.49
CA VAL A 322 -2.02 4.51 4.99
C VAL A 322 -2.27 3.59 6.18
N VAL A 323 -3.52 3.25 6.45
CA VAL A 323 -3.90 2.31 7.52
C VAL A 323 -4.36 1.00 6.89
N ALA A 324 -3.75 -0.12 7.29
CA ALA A 324 -3.93 -1.39 6.58
C ALA A 324 -3.72 -2.62 7.48
N PRO A 325 -4.22 -3.81 7.07
CA PRO A 325 -3.65 -5.08 7.50
C PRO A 325 -2.19 -5.22 7.05
N ARG A 326 -1.45 -6.10 7.73
CA ARG A 326 -0.08 -6.45 7.35
C ARG A 326 -0.06 -7.33 6.11
N TRP A 327 -0.63 -8.54 6.16
CA TRP A 327 -0.57 -9.50 5.05
C TRP A 327 -1.53 -10.70 5.14
N ALA A 328 -1.81 -11.21 6.34
CA ALA A 328 -2.44 -12.52 6.51
C ALA A 328 -3.89 -12.55 6.01
N THR A 329 -4.61 -11.44 6.13
CA THR A 329 -5.93 -11.25 5.55
C THR A 329 -6.21 -9.77 5.26
N LEU A 330 -7.10 -9.52 4.31
CA LEU A 330 -7.79 -8.26 4.08
C LEU A 330 -8.74 -7.97 5.25
N GLU A 331 -8.75 -6.72 5.71
CA GLU A 331 -9.63 -6.22 6.78
C GLU A 331 -10.74 -5.36 6.17
N PHE A 332 -12.00 -5.77 6.36
CA PHE A 332 -13.17 -5.00 5.89
C PHE A 332 -13.59 -3.93 6.91
N ASP A 333 -13.76 -4.26 8.19
CA ASP A 333 -14.18 -3.32 9.26
C ASP A 333 -12.97 -2.59 9.89
N MET A 334 -12.19 -1.86 9.07
CA MET A 334 -11.11 -1.00 9.59
C MET A 334 -11.71 0.25 10.28
N PRO A 335 -11.18 0.70 11.44
CA PRO A 335 -11.73 1.81 12.23
C PRO A 335 -11.38 3.20 11.65
N LEU A 336 -11.69 3.43 10.38
CA LEU A 336 -11.28 4.61 9.62
C LEU A 336 -11.85 5.93 10.15
N ALA A 337 -13.06 5.92 10.71
CA ALA A 337 -13.64 7.11 11.36
C ALA A 337 -12.79 7.57 12.58
N LYS A 338 -12.31 6.63 13.41
CA LYS A 338 -11.41 6.91 14.55
C LYS A 338 -10.06 7.45 14.07
N TRP A 339 -9.55 6.96 12.94
CA TRP A 339 -8.35 7.51 12.30
C TRP A 339 -8.58 8.92 11.73
N ARG A 340 -9.70 9.17 11.08
CA ARG A 340 -10.04 10.51 10.56
C ARG A 340 -10.13 11.53 11.69
N GLU A 341 -10.75 11.19 12.80
CA GLU A 341 -10.81 12.05 13.99
C GLU A 341 -9.40 12.39 14.51
N ALA A 342 -8.55 11.36 14.68
CA ALA A 342 -7.19 11.53 15.21
C ALA A 342 -6.23 12.30 14.27
N LEU A 343 -6.36 12.15 12.95
CA LEU A 343 -5.53 12.83 11.94
C LEU A 343 -6.07 14.21 11.53
N GLY A 344 -7.35 14.46 11.79
CA GLY A 344 -8.07 15.64 11.32
C GLY A 344 -8.23 15.72 9.79
N GLY A 345 -8.54 16.93 9.32
CA GLY A 345 -8.86 17.17 7.90
C GLY A 345 -7.66 17.40 6.97
N ARG A 346 -6.43 17.55 7.47
CA ARG A 346 -5.27 17.98 6.67
C ARG A 346 -4.59 16.83 5.92
N VAL A 347 -4.34 15.73 6.62
CA VAL A 347 -3.59 14.57 6.12
C VAL A 347 -4.48 13.69 5.25
N THR A 348 -3.90 13.16 4.18
CA THR A 348 -4.54 12.12 3.36
C THR A 348 -4.61 10.84 4.17
N LEU A 349 -5.81 10.34 4.45
CA LEU A 349 -6.01 9.00 5.04
C LEU A 349 -6.34 8.04 3.91
N ALA A 350 -5.50 7.02 3.70
CA ALA A 350 -5.79 5.95 2.76
C ALA A 350 -6.11 4.64 3.49
N GLY A 351 -7.14 3.94 3.06
CA GLY A 351 -7.42 2.58 3.52
C GLY A 351 -6.67 1.58 2.64
N GLY A 352 -5.76 0.81 3.25
CA GLY A 352 -4.96 -0.19 2.55
C GLY A 352 -5.66 -1.54 2.45
N LEU A 353 -5.71 -2.09 1.25
CA LEU A 353 -6.20 -3.41 0.94
C LEU A 353 -4.99 -4.32 0.69
N ASP A 354 -4.98 -5.50 1.32
CA ASP A 354 -4.17 -6.64 0.89
C ASP A 354 -5.08 -7.63 0.11
N VAL A 355 -4.52 -8.77 -0.27
CA VAL A 355 -5.04 -9.69 -1.30
C VAL A 355 -5.28 -11.10 -0.77
N ASN A 356 -4.73 -11.44 0.40
CA ASN A 356 -5.19 -12.63 1.11
C ASN A 356 -6.57 -12.35 1.71
N CYS A 357 -7.47 -13.32 1.66
CA CYS A 357 -8.75 -13.27 2.36
C CYS A 357 -8.96 -14.58 3.12
N ARG A 358 -9.07 -14.51 4.45
CA ARG A 358 -9.44 -15.65 5.30
C ARG A 358 -10.24 -15.17 6.53
N PRO A 359 -11.28 -15.89 6.97
CA PRO A 359 -12.16 -15.42 8.04
C PRO A 359 -11.52 -15.42 9.43
N PHE A 360 -10.53 -16.28 9.68
CA PHE A 360 -9.84 -16.41 10.98
C PHE A 360 -8.41 -16.98 10.81
N PRO A 361 -7.49 -16.80 11.77
CA PRO A 361 -6.07 -17.14 11.60
C PRO A 361 -5.79 -18.59 11.16
N ALA A 362 -6.51 -19.55 11.72
CA ALA A 362 -6.38 -20.98 11.40
C ALA A 362 -7.14 -21.43 10.13
N ALA A 363 -7.87 -20.53 9.47
CA ALA A 363 -8.52 -20.84 8.19
C ALA A 363 -7.47 -20.89 7.07
N PRO A 364 -7.66 -21.72 6.02
CA PRO A 364 -6.81 -21.69 4.85
C PRO A 364 -6.85 -20.31 4.18
N ALA A 365 -5.68 -19.80 3.81
CA ALA A 365 -5.58 -18.58 3.01
C ALA A 365 -6.09 -18.84 1.59
N ARG A 366 -6.78 -17.85 1.01
CA ARG A 366 -7.01 -17.76 -0.43
C ARG A 366 -6.80 -16.33 -0.90
N LEU A 367 -6.66 -16.17 -2.21
CA LEU A 367 -6.68 -14.86 -2.83
C LEU A 367 -8.09 -14.26 -2.82
N VAL A 368 -8.14 -12.94 -2.78
CA VAL A 368 -9.33 -12.11 -2.86
C VAL A 368 -9.99 -12.25 -4.25
N THR A 369 -11.31 -12.31 -4.29
CA THR A 369 -12.09 -12.21 -5.53
C THR A 369 -12.29 -10.75 -5.94
N ARG A 370 -12.68 -10.48 -7.19
CA ARG A 370 -12.98 -9.11 -7.64
C ARG A 370 -14.11 -8.47 -6.84
N GLU A 371 -15.15 -9.24 -6.49
CA GLU A 371 -16.25 -8.78 -5.65
C GLU A 371 -15.76 -8.35 -4.26
N GLU A 372 -14.84 -9.12 -3.67
CA GLU A 372 -14.31 -8.83 -2.33
C GLU A 372 -13.38 -7.63 -2.31
N ALA A 373 -12.55 -7.47 -3.35
CA ALA A 373 -11.71 -6.30 -3.50
C ALA A 373 -12.56 -5.03 -3.72
N ALA A 374 -13.63 -5.11 -4.53
CA ALA A 374 -14.62 -4.03 -4.68
C ALA A 374 -15.36 -3.75 -3.37
N GLY A 375 -15.74 -4.77 -2.61
CA GLY A 375 -16.37 -4.61 -1.29
C GLY A 375 -15.46 -3.95 -0.27
N ALA A 376 -14.18 -4.32 -0.23
CA ALA A 376 -13.19 -3.65 0.62
C ALA A 376 -12.92 -2.21 0.17
N ALA A 377 -12.88 -1.93 -1.15
CA ALA A 377 -12.73 -0.57 -1.66
C ALA A 377 -13.93 0.31 -1.27
N VAL A 378 -15.16 -0.22 -1.34
CA VAL A 378 -16.35 0.48 -0.83
C VAL A 378 -16.28 0.65 0.70
N ALA A 379 -15.85 -0.36 1.44
CA ALA A 379 -15.70 -0.29 2.89
C ALA A 379 -14.75 0.84 3.31
N VAL A 380 -13.58 0.98 2.67
CA VAL A 380 -12.61 2.02 3.05
C VAL A 380 -13.08 3.43 2.68
N LEU A 381 -13.64 3.62 1.48
CA LEU A 381 -14.10 4.94 1.05
C LEU A 381 -15.34 5.38 1.83
N SER A 382 -16.30 4.48 2.10
CA SER A 382 -17.46 4.80 2.96
C SER A 382 -17.09 4.97 4.44
N GLY A 383 -15.97 4.39 4.89
CA GLY A 383 -15.40 4.59 6.22
C GLY A 383 -14.68 5.93 6.43
N GLY A 384 -14.54 6.78 5.40
CA GLY A 384 -13.94 8.12 5.50
C GLY A 384 -12.46 8.23 5.11
N ALA A 385 -11.92 7.22 4.42
CA ALA A 385 -10.65 7.35 3.71
C ALA A 385 -10.80 8.29 2.50
N ASP A 386 -9.76 9.08 2.21
CA ASP A 386 -9.67 9.93 1.01
C ASP A 386 -9.37 9.10 -0.26
N ALA A 387 -8.73 7.93 -0.08
CA ALA A 387 -8.30 7.05 -1.17
C ALA A 387 -8.26 5.57 -0.75
N ALA A 388 -8.39 4.69 -1.75
CA ALA A 388 -8.03 3.28 -1.61
C ALA A 388 -6.54 3.09 -1.96
N TYR A 389 -5.84 2.30 -1.15
CA TYR A 389 -4.44 1.93 -1.36
C TYR A 389 -4.33 0.42 -1.58
N LEU A 390 -3.62 -0.02 -2.61
CA LEU A 390 -3.46 -1.44 -2.93
C LEU A 390 -2.04 -1.92 -2.62
N PHE A 391 -1.94 -2.92 -1.75
CA PHE A 391 -0.71 -3.68 -1.51
C PHE A 391 -0.84 -5.10 -2.04
N ASN A 392 0.22 -5.62 -2.68
CA ASN A 392 0.23 -6.96 -3.30
C ASN A 392 -0.83 -7.20 -4.42
N TYR A 393 -1.40 -6.15 -5.04
CA TYR A 393 -2.27 -6.25 -6.24
C TYR A 393 -1.46 -6.08 -7.53
N PHE A 394 -0.54 -7.00 -7.81
CA PHE A 394 0.33 -6.96 -8.98
C PHE A 394 -0.39 -7.41 -10.26
N GLN A 395 0.22 -7.11 -11.42
CA GLN A 395 -0.29 -7.56 -12.72
C GLN A 395 -0.11 -9.06 -12.95
N HIS A 396 0.83 -9.69 -12.22
CA HIS A 396 1.18 -11.10 -12.38
C HIS A 396 1.10 -11.86 -11.06
N GLY A 397 0.39 -12.99 -11.10
CA GLY A 397 0.32 -13.99 -10.03
C GLY A 397 -0.54 -13.62 -8.82
N HIS A 398 -0.67 -12.34 -8.47
CA HIS A 398 -1.22 -11.93 -7.18
C HIS A 398 -2.03 -10.62 -7.27
N PRO A 399 -3.37 -10.67 -7.34
CA PRO A 399 -4.19 -11.85 -7.64
C PRO A 399 -4.01 -12.28 -9.10
N GLY A 400 -4.23 -13.56 -9.41
CA GLY A 400 -4.09 -14.11 -10.77
C GLY A 400 -5.21 -13.71 -11.75
N TRP A 401 -5.59 -12.43 -11.80
CA TRP A 401 -6.63 -11.92 -12.70
C TRP A 401 -6.05 -11.59 -14.09
N PRO A 402 -6.76 -11.88 -15.19
CA PRO A 402 -6.36 -11.43 -16.53
C PRO A 402 -6.26 -9.90 -16.60
N VAL A 403 -5.25 -9.37 -17.30
CA VAL A 403 -4.98 -7.91 -17.37
C VAL A 403 -6.22 -7.05 -17.71
N PRO A 404 -7.11 -7.41 -18.67
CA PRO A 404 -8.31 -6.63 -18.94
C PRO A 404 -9.34 -6.62 -17.78
N GLU A 405 -9.39 -7.68 -16.97
CA GLU A 405 -10.24 -7.75 -15.78
C GLU A 405 -9.61 -6.99 -14.61
N TYR A 406 -8.29 -7.10 -14.45
CA TYR A 406 -7.49 -6.35 -13.49
C TYR A 406 -7.67 -4.84 -13.70
N GLN A 407 -7.40 -4.32 -14.90
CA GLN A 407 -7.55 -2.89 -15.22
C GLN A 407 -8.99 -2.40 -15.02
N ARG A 408 -10.00 -3.19 -15.43
CA ARG A 408 -11.42 -2.84 -15.25
C ARG A 408 -11.80 -2.76 -13.77
N THR A 409 -11.34 -3.71 -12.96
CA THR A 409 -11.64 -3.77 -11.52
C THR A 409 -10.99 -2.61 -10.79
N LEU A 410 -9.69 -2.40 -11.00
CA LEU A 410 -8.93 -1.36 -10.32
C LEU A 410 -9.39 0.06 -10.71
N ARG A 411 -9.76 0.29 -11.97
CA ARG A 411 -10.24 1.62 -12.42
C ARG A 411 -11.42 2.12 -11.60
N ALA A 412 -12.32 1.23 -11.17
CA ALA A 412 -13.46 1.60 -10.34
C ALA A 412 -13.04 2.13 -8.96
N PHE A 413 -11.92 1.65 -8.40
CA PHE A 413 -11.50 1.97 -7.02
C PHE A 413 -11.10 3.44 -6.84
N SER A 414 -11.01 4.20 -7.95
CA SER A 414 -10.80 5.64 -7.95
C SER A 414 -12.01 6.45 -7.44
N SER A 415 -13.22 5.89 -7.39
CA SER A 415 -14.41 6.59 -6.91
C SER A 415 -15.51 5.66 -6.38
N MET A 416 -16.33 6.17 -5.45
CA MET A 416 -17.52 5.45 -4.96
C MET A 416 -18.57 5.23 -6.07
N ASP A 417 -18.67 6.14 -7.04
CA ASP A 417 -19.67 6.08 -8.11
C ASP A 417 -19.40 4.94 -9.09
N GLU A 418 -18.14 4.69 -9.46
CA GLU A 418 -17.79 3.52 -10.27
C GLU A 418 -17.85 2.21 -9.47
N LEU A 419 -17.44 2.22 -8.20
CA LEU A 419 -17.55 1.04 -7.31
C LEU A 419 -18.98 0.56 -7.13
N GLN A 420 -19.95 1.47 -6.99
CA GLN A 420 -21.37 1.11 -6.86
C GLN A 420 -21.97 0.43 -8.09
N LYS A 421 -21.27 0.44 -9.23
CA LYS A 421 -21.67 -0.29 -10.46
C LYS A 421 -21.14 -1.73 -10.50
N LEU A 422 -20.26 -2.11 -9.57
CA LEU A 422 -19.67 -3.45 -9.52
C LEU A 422 -20.36 -4.33 -8.47
N PRO A 423 -20.62 -5.62 -8.77
CA PRO A 423 -20.94 -6.60 -7.74
C PRO A 423 -19.86 -6.63 -6.67
N ARG A 424 -20.26 -6.65 -5.41
CA ARG A 424 -19.36 -6.49 -4.26
C ARG A 424 -19.70 -7.43 -3.12
N ARG A 425 -18.67 -7.87 -2.41
CA ARG A 425 -18.76 -8.84 -1.32
C ARG A 425 -17.97 -8.36 -0.11
N HIS A 426 -18.58 -8.44 1.06
CA HIS A 426 -17.97 -8.04 2.32
C HIS A 426 -17.88 -9.28 3.21
N ALA A 427 -16.75 -9.49 3.88
CA ALA A 427 -16.54 -10.68 4.71
C ALA A 427 -16.11 -10.29 6.12
N VAL A 428 -16.55 -11.07 7.12
CA VAL A 428 -15.98 -10.99 8.46
C VAL A 428 -14.61 -11.65 8.43
N THR A 429 -13.58 -10.84 8.63
CA THR A 429 -12.18 -11.25 8.77
C THR A 429 -11.64 -10.82 10.15
N TYR A 430 -10.34 -10.60 10.29
CA TYR A 430 -9.70 -10.27 11.55
C TYR A 430 -8.47 -9.38 11.33
N ARG A 431 -8.08 -8.66 12.39
CA ARG A 431 -6.85 -7.85 12.43
C ARG A 431 -5.62 -8.73 12.62
N ASP A 432 -4.61 -8.59 11.76
CA ASP A 432 -3.43 -9.47 11.77
C ASP A 432 -2.16 -8.87 12.43
N VAL A 433 -2.25 -7.63 12.91
CA VAL A 433 -1.26 -6.98 13.79
C VAL A 433 -1.88 -6.75 15.16
N THR A 434 -1.21 -7.21 16.21
CA THR A 434 -1.62 -7.05 17.61
C THR A 434 -0.45 -6.54 18.43
N LEU A 435 -0.67 -6.02 19.64
CA LEU A 435 0.46 -5.75 20.54
C LEU A 435 1.06 -7.07 21.07
N PRO A 436 2.35 -7.11 21.48
CA PRO A 436 3.01 -8.33 21.95
C PRO A 436 2.36 -9.01 23.17
N ASP A 437 1.59 -8.26 23.96
CA ASP A 437 0.82 -8.74 25.13
C ASP A 437 -0.71 -8.61 24.95
N GLU A 438 -1.18 -8.28 23.76
CA GLU A 438 -2.61 -8.14 23.51
C GLU A 438 -3.30 -9.51 23.41
N VAL A 439 -4.23 -9.78 24.32
CA VAL A 439 -5.15 -10.92 24.23
C VAL A 439 -6.23 -10.61 23.19
N TYR A 440 -5.85 -10.66 21.90
CA TYR A 440 -6.77 -10.45 20.80
C TYR A 440 -7.56 -11.72 20.47
N ARG A 441 -8.88 -11.59 20.39
CA ARG A 441 -9.78 -12.63 19.88
C ARG A 441 -10.32 -12.21 18.51
N ALA A 442 -9.99 -12.97 17.47
CA ALA A 442 -10.59 -12.82 16.15
C ALA A 442 -12.13 -12.99 16.21
N PRO A 443 -12.91 -12.28 15.37
CA PRO A 443 -14.38 -12.39 15.38
C PRO A 443 -14.90 -13.80 15.06
N LEU A 444 -14.10 -14.61 14.35
CA LEU A 444 -14.41 -15.99 13.97
C LEU A 444 -13.25 -16.92 14.36
N PRO A 445 -13.51 -18.25 14.50
CA PRO A 445 -14.84 -18.84 14.61
C PRO A 445 -15.50 -18.48 15.95
N ALA A 446 -16.83 -18.36 15.95
CA ALA A 446 -17.60 -17.95 17.12
C ALA A 446 -18.74 -18.94 17.42
N SER A 447 -19.05 -19.13 18.70
CA SER A 447 -20.14 -19.99 19.16
C SER A 447 -21.07 -19.25 20.11
N GLY A 448 -22.38 -19.38 19.94
CA GLY A 448 -23.37 -18.76 20.82
C GLY A 448 -24.82 -19.02 20.39
N MET A 449 -25.79 -18.65 21.24
CA MET A 449 -27.22 -18.68 20.88
C MET A 449 -27.61 -17.53 19.95
N GLN A 450 -26.94 -16.40 20.08
CA GLN A 450 -27.03 -15.25 19.19
C GLN A 450 -25.62 -14.66 19.02
N LEU A 451 -25.18 -14.50 17.77
CA LEU A 451 -23.91 -13.90 17.38
C LEU A 451 -24.19 -12.65 16.55
N SER A 452 -23.33 -11.65 16.65
CA SER A 452 -23.51 -10.34 16.00
C SER A 452 -22.19 -9.89 15.39
N PHE A 453 -22.20 -9.52 14.11
CA PHE A 453 -21.03 -9.09 13.35
C PHE A 453 -21.34 -7.76 12.66
N ALA A 454 -20.50 -6.75 12.88
CA ALA A 454 -20.59 -5.50 12.14
C ALA A 454 -19.80 -5.60 10.83
N LEU A 455 -20.33 -5.07 9.74
CA LEU A 455 -19.64 -4.92 8.47
C LEU A 455 -19.95 -3.56 7.83
N PRO A 456 -18.95 -2.87 7.25
CA PRO A 456 -19.19 -1.68 6.45
C PRO A 456 -19.67 -2.05 5.04
N LEU A 457 -20.99 -2.19 4.88
CA LEU A 457 -21.62 -2.53 3.59
C LEU A 457 -21.90 -1.31 2.71
N GLY A 458 -21.38 -0.12 3.05
CA GLY A 458 -21.44 1.08 2.22
C GLY A 458 -22.85 1.60 1.90
N PRO A 459 -23.03 2.30 0.77
CA PRO A 459 -24.34 2.80 0.32
C PRO A 459 -25.32 1.69 -0.08
N VAL A 460 -26.62 2.00 -0.07
CA VAL A 460 -27.66 1.11 -0.64
C VAL A 460 -27.50 1.06 -2.16
N PRO A 461 -27.45 -0.13 -2.81
CA PRO A 461 -27.33 -0.25 -4.26
C PRO A 461 -28.61 0.20 -4.98
N ALA A 462 -28.53 0.32 -6.31
CA ALA A 462 -29.69 0.63 -7.14
C ALA A 462 -30.80 -0.43 -7.05
N ALA A 463 -32.04 -0.05 -7.39
CA ALA A 463 -33.16 -0.97 -7.45
C ALA A 463 -32.90 -2.13 -8.43
N GLY A 464 -33.42 -3.32 -8.10
CA GLY A 464 -33.21 -4.55 -8.86
C GLY A 464 -32.03 -5.40 -8.38
N TRP A 465 -31.06 -4.80 -7.67
CA TRP A 465 -29.96 -5.54 -7.06
C TRP A 465 -30.45 -6.48 -5.94
N LYS A 466 -29.71 -7.56 -5.74
CA LYS A 466 -29.92 -8.59 -4.70
C LYS A 466 -28.91 -8.44 -3.57
N LEU A 467 -29.38 -8.68 -2.36
CA LEU A 467 -28.59 -8.75 -1.13
C LEU A 467 -28.66 -10.18 -0.57
N GLU A 468 -27.53 -10.88 -0.51
CA GLU A 468 -27.43 -12.24 0.04
C GLU A 468 -26.43 -12.29 1.21
N THR A 469 -26.78 -12.98 2.31
CA THR A 469 -25.81 -13.38 3.35
C THR A 469 -25.46 -14.85 3.20
N SER A 470 -24.18 -15.19 3.19
CA SER A 470 -23.67 -16.57 3.24
C SER A 470 -23.01 -16.83 4.59
N VAL A 471 -23.53 -17.78 5.38
CA VAL A 471 -23.04 -18.11 6.73
C VAL A 471 -22.61 -19.57 6.79
N GLU A 472 -21.34 -19.83 7.09
CA GLU A 472 -20.81 -21.19 7.26
C GLU A 472 -20.86 -21.62 8.72
N ILE A 473 -21.47 -22.78 8.96
CA ILE A 473 -21.67 -23.39 10.27
C ILE A 473 -20.82 -24.67 10.35
N ALA A 474 -20.08 -24.86 11.44
CA ALA A 474 -19.30 -26.07 11.66
C ALA A 474 -20.21 -27.30 11.83
N ALA A 475 -19.84 -28.44 11.25
CA ALA A 475 -20.62 -29.68 11.34
C ALA A 475 -20.80 -30.21 12.77
N ALA A 476 -19.76 -30.05 13.61
CA ALA A 476 -19.73 -30.60 14.95
C ALA A 476 -20.25 -29.58 15.99
N GLY A 477 -21.28 -29.98 16.74
CA GLY A 477 -21.80 -29.24 17.89
C GLY A 477 -22.91 -28.24 17.57
N SER A 478 -23.37 -28.12 16.32
CA SER A 478 -24.62 -27.43 15.96
C SER A 478 -25.76 -28.44 15.80
N GLY A 479 -26.96 -28.12 16.31
CA GLY A 479 -28.15 -28.92 16.02
C GLY A 479 -28.58 -28.85 14.55
N ASP A 480 -29.47 -29.76 14.12
CA ASP A 480 -29.90 -29.86 12.72
C ASP A 480 -30.65 -28.63 12.19
N ALA A 481 -31.30 -27.89 13.08
CA ALA A 481 -32.06 -26.69 12.77
C ALA A 481 -31.16 -25.56 12.24
N LEU A 482 -31.48 -25.06 11.05
CA LEU A 482 -30.77 -23.94 10.44
C LEU A 482 -30.94 -22.66 11.29
N PRO A 483 -29.89 -21.84 11.44
CA PRO A 483 -29.97 -20.60 12.18
C PRO A 483 -30.74 -19.53 11.38
N GLY A 484 -31.52 -18.72 12.09
CA GLY A 484 -32.08 -17.50 11.51
C GLY A 484 -30.98 -16.45 11.34
N VAL A 485 -30.85 -15.88 10.14
CA VAL A 485 -29.91 -14.80 9.85
C VAL A 485 -30.68 -13.50 9.59
N PHE A 486 -30.16 -12.40 10.13
CA PHE A 486 -30.80 -11.09 10.08
C PHE A 486 -29.79 -10.02 9.65
N VAL A 487 -30.23 -9.06 8.83
CA VAL A 487 -29.49 -7.85 8.47
C VAL A 487 -30.22 -6.66 9.08
N ASN A 488 -29.59 -5.94 10.01
CA ASN A 488 -30.18 -4.79 10.71
C ASN A 488 -31.57 -5.08 11.34
N GLY A 489 -31.80 -6.33 11.77
CA GLY A 489 -33.07 -6.79 12.34
C GLY A 489 -34.07 -7.35 11.32
N VAL A 490 -33.87 -7.14 10.02
CA VAL A 490 -34.68 -7.78 8.96
C VAL A 490 -34.29 -9.24 8.83
N ALA A 491 -35.25 -10.15 8.97
CA ALA A 491 -35.02 -11.60 8.79
C ALA A 491 -34.81 -11.94 7.30
N GLY A 492 -33.82 -12.78 7.01
CA GLY A 492 -33.53 -13.23 5.65
C GLY A 492 -34.46 -14.34 5.19
N ALA A 493 -34.86 -14.31 3.92
CA ALA A 493 -35.54 -15.43 3.29
C ALA A 493 -34.51 -16.53 2.98
N PHE A 494 -34.70 -17.75 3.49
CA PHE A 494 -33.80 -18.87 3.20
C PHE A 494 -33.83 -19.22 1.70
N CYS A 495 -32.66 -19.29 1.06
CA CYS A 495 -32.54 -19.64 -0.35
C CYS A 495 -32.04 -21.07 -0.56
N ARG A 496 -30.94 -21.42 0.11
CA ARG A 496 -30.22 -22.69 -0.10
C ARG A 496 -29.29 -23.00 1.08
N SER A 497 -29.01 -24.29 1.26
CA SER A 497 -27.90 -24.76 2.09
C SER A 497 -27.08 -25.79 1.35
N GLU A 498 -25.76 -25.71 1.47
CA GLU A 498 -24.81 -26.63 0.81
C GLU A 498 -23.75 -27.13 1.81
N THR A 499 -23.32 -28.37 1.67
CA THR A 499 -22.23 -28.94 2.48
C THR A 499 -20.90 -28.52 1.86
N VAL A 500 -20.07 -27.80 2.62
CA VAL A 500 -18.75 -27.37 2.17
C VAL A 500 -17.69 -28.44 2.43
N LYS A 501 -16.51 -28.33 1.79
CA LYS A 501 -15.41 -29.31 1.90
C LYS A 501 -14.90 -29.54 3.33
N SER A 502 -15.14 -28.61 4.26
CA SER A 502 -14.84 -28.74 5.70
C SER A 502 -15.82 -29.66 6.45
N GLY A 503 -16.85 -30.19 5.77
CA GLY A 503 -17.99 -30.89 6.35
C GLY A 503 -19.08 -29.96 6.90
N GLY A 504 -18.77 -28.66 7.08
CA GLY A 504 -19.73 -27.66 7.54
C GLY A 504 -20.88 -27.41 6.56
N ARG A 505 -21.88 -26.66 7.02
CA ARG A 505 -23.06 -26.26 6.23
C ARG A 505 -23.01 -24.77 5.94
N LEU A 506 -22.92 -24.39 4.67
CA LEU A 506 -23.04 -23.01 4.21
C LEU A 506 -24.51 -22.72 3.94
N VAL A 507 -25.07 -21.71 4.60
CA VAL A 507 -26.49 -21.34 4.53
C VAL A 507 -26.59 -19.96 3.89
N THR A 508 -27.39 -19.84 2.83
CA THR A 508 -27.63 -18.56 2.14
C THR A 508 -29.04 -18.05 2.39
N HIS A 509 -29.15 -16.77 2.69
CA HIS A 509 -30.42 -16.04 2.79
C HIS A 509 -30.40 -14.79 1.90
N GLU A 510 -31.54 -14.44 1.32
CA GLU A 510 -31.76 -13.24 0.50
C GLU A 510 -32.61 -12.20 1.27
N TYR A 511 -32.37 -10.93 1.00
CA TYR A 511 -32.98 -9.78 1.67
C TYR A 511 -33.34 -8.71 0.64
N PRO A 512 -34.36 -7.88 0.90
CA PRO A 512 -34.54 -6.65 0.13
C PRO A 512 -33.38 -5.68 0.43
N VAL A 513 -32.92 -4.94 -0.59
CA VAL A 513 -31.75 -4.03 -0.44
C VAL A 513 -31.95 -2.92 0.58
N ASN A 514 -33.20 -2.56 0.90
CA ASN A 514 -33.54 -1.60 1.96
C ASN A 514 -33.34 -2.15 3.39
N ALA A 515 -32.92 -3.41 3.56
CA ALA A 515 -32.39 -3.92 4.82
C ALA A 515 -31.03 -3.29 5.17
N LEU A 516 -30.30 -2.73 4.19
CA LEU A 516 -29.07 -1.97 4.42
C LEU A 516 -29.37 -0.59 5.01
N SER A 517 -28.54 -0.17 5.96
CA SER A 517 -28.59 1.16 6.58
C SER A 517 -28.21 2.29 5.62
N GLY A 518 -27.40 1.97 4.59
CA GLY A 518 -26.75 2.94 3.71
C GLY A 518 -25.66 3.78 4.40
N LYS A 519 -25.32 3.49 5.66
CA LYS A 519 -24.46 4.33 6.53
C LYS A 519 -23.07 3.74 6.76
N GLY A 520 -22.65 2.75 5.97
CA GLY A 520 -21.33 2.14 6.09
C GLY A 520 -21.11 1.37 7.40
N ARG A 521 -22.18 0.96 8.09
CA ARG A 521 -22.10 0.07 9.26
C ARG A 521 -23.42 -0.68 9.44
N ASP A 522 -23.40 -1.95 9.09
CA ASP A 522 -24.56 -2.84 9.11
C ASP A 522 -24.27 -4.03 10.01
N VAL A 523 -25.31 -4.57 10.66
CA VAL A 523 -25.18 -5.62 11.66
C VAL A 523 -25.82 -6.91 11.16
N ILE A 524 -25.00 -7.95 11.03
CA ILE A 524 -25.40 -9.30 10.69
C ILE A 524 -25.56 -10.10 11.97
N VAL A 525 -26.79 -10.54 12.27
CA VAL A 525 -27.09 -11.35 13.45
C VAL A 525 -27.39 -12.78 13.03
N VAL A 526 -26.71 -13.75 13.65
CA VAL A 526 -26.96 -15.18 13.47
C VAL A 526 -27.54 -15.74 14.77
N LYS A 527 -28.78 -16.23 14.74
CA LYS A 527 -29.47 -16.84 15.90
C LYS A 527 -29.59 -18.34 15.71
N ALA A 528 -29.28 -19.12 16.73
CA ALA A 528 -29.46 -20.57 16.71
C ALA A 528 -30.93 -20.95 16.42
N GLY A 529 -31.16 -21.95 15.57
CA GLY A 529 -32.50 -22.44 15.22
C GLY A 529 -33.16 -23.34 16.26
N GLY A 530 -32.51 -23.55 17.41
CA GLY A 530 -32.97 -24.42 18.49
C GLY A 530 -32.14 -24.20 19.76
N ALA A 531 -32.23 -25.12 20.72
CA ALA A 531 -31.58 -24.99 22.04
C ALA A 531 -30.04 -25.14 22.05
N VAL A 532 -29.42 -25.49 20.92
CA VAL A 532 -27.98 -25.73 20.81
C VAL A 532 -27.28 -24.51 20.19
N PRO A 533 -26.20 -23.97 20.79
CA PRO A 533 -25.43 -22.87 20.21
C PRO A 533 -24.95 -23.14 18.78
N VAL A 534 -25.09 -22.16 17.89
CA VAL A 534 -24.53 -22.24 16.53
C VAL A 534 -23.03 -21.92 16.58
N LYS A 535 -22.21 -22.67 15.83
CA LYS A 535 -20.77 -22.42 15.66
C LYS A 535 -20.48 -21.89 14.25
N VAL A 536 -20.32 -20.58 14.13
CA VAL A 536 -20.09 -19.89 12.86
C VAL A 536 -18.60 -19.82 12.55
N GLN A 537 -18.24 -20.13 11.29
CA GLN A 537 -16.86 -20.15 10.79
C GLN A 537 -16.62 -19.10 9.70
N ARG A 538 -17.66 -18.63 9.00
CA ARG A 538 -17.58 -17.63 7.93
C ARG A 538 -18.88 -16.86 7.84
N VAL A 539 -18.79 -15.55 7.62
CA VAL A 539 -19.93 -14.67 7.33
C VAL A 539 -19.53 -13.77 6.17
N GLU A 540 -20.24 -13.89 5.05
CA GLU A 540 -20.08 -13.06 3.86
C GLU A 540 -21.42 -12.41 3.51
N VAL A 541 -21.37 -11.19 2.97
CA VAL A 541 -22.52 -10.46 2.42
C VAL A 541 -22.22 -10.10 0.98
N SER A 542 -23.05 -10.54 0.03
CA SER A 542 -22.93 -10.27 -1.40
C SER A 542 -24.03 -9.30 -1.84
N ILE A 543 -23.64 -8.29 -2.63
CA ILE A 543 -24.49 -7.26 -3.21
C ILE A 543 -24.23 -7.29 -4.71
N ARG A 544 -25.22 -7.70 -5.51
CA ARG A 544 -25.07 -7.95 -6.95
C ARG A 544 -26.29 -7.51 -7.76
N ALA A 545 -26.08 -7.10 -9.00
CA ALA A 545 -27.15 -6.79 -9.96
C ALA A 545 -27.94 -8.03 -10.39
#